data_AF-V7BND6-F1
#
_entry.id   AF-V7BND6-F1
#
_cell.length_a   1.000
_cell.length_b   1.000
_cell.length_c   1.000
_cell.angle_alpha   90.00
_cell.angle_beta   90.00
_cell.angle_gamma   90.00
#
_symmetry.space_group_name_H-M   'P 1'
#
loop_
_entity.id
_entity.type
_entity.pdbx_description
1 polymer ?
#
loop_
_entity_poly.entity_id
_entity_poly.type
_entity_poly.pdbx_seq_one_letter_code
_entity_poly.pdbx_strand_id
1 'polypeptide(L)'
;MGEQSLDVLTASSFYVCFTGTLEINCSKEIKIQGVIGPCTSLEKKGPSVADSIIGEGNTTAWKMCVLDKSTCLTVMFDLSSSDRANTPGAVNPQLYLQFLTSYQDPTGQSVLRVTTVTRRGVDSTVSSEELVQGFDQETAEVVMARFASLKMESEETFDATRFLDW
;
A
#
# COMPACT_ATOMS: atom_id res chain seq x y z
N MET A 1 21.21 38.81 -32.23
CA MET A 1 21.43 37.61 -33.06
C MET A 1 21.55 36.46 -32.08
N GLY A 2 20.41 35.86 -31.76
CA GLY A 2 20.28 34.90 -30.67
C GLY A 2 20.48 33.48 -31.19
N GLU A 3 21.39 32.76 -30.57
CA GLU A 3 21.36 31.30 -30.53
C GLU A 3 20.69 30.91 -29.20
N GLN A 4 19.37 30.72 -29.24
CA GLN A 4 18.73 29.79 -28.33
C GLN A 4 19.05 28.39 -28.88
N SER A 5 20.01 27.71 -28.26
CA SER A 5 20.26 26.29 -28.54
C SER A 5 18.99 25.51 -28.25
N LEU A 6 18.47 24.88 -29.31
CA LEU A 6 17.33 23.99 -29.35
C LEU A 6 17.64 22.69 -28.59
N ASP A 7 17.54 22.70 -27.27
CA ASP A 7 17.50 21.47 -26.45
C ASP A 7 16.12 21.26 -25.82
N VAL A 8 15.05 21.54 -26.59
CA VAL A 8 13.65 21.38 -26.14
C VAL A 8 12.98 20.13 -26.72
N LEU A 9 13.64 19.30 -27.55
CA LEU A 9 12.95 18.23 -28.28
C LEU A 9 13.69 16.89 -28.48
N THR A 10 14.43 16.36 -27.51
CA THR A 10 14.79 14.92 -27.51
C THR A 10 15.02 14.37 -26.10
N ALA A 11 13.94 14.07 -25.38
CA ALA A 11 13.75 12.79 -24.69
C ALA A 11 12.39 12.81 -23.99
N SER A 12 11.43 12.03 -24.49
CA SER A 12 10.43 11.41 -23.64
C SER A 12 11.16 10.44 -22.69
N SER A 13 11.92 11.00 -21.75
CA SER A 13 12.64 10.22 -20.73
C SER A 13 11.59 9.55 -19.88
N PHE A 14 11.36 8.26 -20.13
CA PHE A 14 10.74 7.38 -19.15
C PHE A 14 11.50 7.59 -17.83
N TYR A 15 10.90 8.30 -16.88
CA TYR A 15 11.49 8.62 -15.59
C TYR A 15 11.43 7.37 -14.71
N VAL A 16 12.30 6.42 -15.04
CA VAL A 16 12.39 5.11 -14.40
C VAL A 16 13.42 5.18 -13.28
N CYS A 17 13.00 4.74 -12.10
CA CYS A 17 13.85 4.59 -10.94
C CYS A 17 14.19 3.10 -10.75
N PHE A 18 15.32 2.84 -10.11
CA PHE A 18 15.84 1.49 -9.92
C PHE A 18 16.04 1.17 -8.45
N THR A 19 16.18 -0.12 -8.13
CA THR A 19 16.54 -0.59 -6.78
C THR A 19 15.57 -0.09 -5.70
N GLY A 20 14.27 -0.07 -6.03
CA GLY A 20 13.22 0.37 -5.14
C GLY A 20 13.09 -0.54 -3.93
N THR A 21 12.92 0.05 -2.74
CA THR A 21 12.51 -0.65 -1.53
C THR A 21 11.36 0.12 -0.91
N LEU A 22 10.25 -0.54 -0.62
CA LEU A 22 9.13 -0.02 0.15
C LEU A 22 9.16 -0.64 1.55
N GLU A 23 9.21 0.20 2.57
CA GLU A 23 8.98 -0.19 3.96
C GLU A 23 7.74 0.50 4.51
N ILE A 24 6.93 -0.22 5.28
CA ILE A 24 5.69 0.31 5.85
C ILE A 24 5.74 0.18 7.37
N ASN A 25 5.53 1.32 8.02
CA ASN A 25 5.34 1.43 9.47
C ASN A 25 3.90 1.85 9.77
N CYS A 26 3.32 1.32 10.84
CA CYS A 26 1.94 1.62 11.20
C CYS A 26 1.75 1.65 12.73
N SER A 27 0.59 2.14 13.17
CA SER A 27 0.15 2.00 14.55
C SER A 27 -0.01 0.53 14.95
N LYS A 28 0.03 0.24 16.26
CA LYS A 28 0.03 -1.14 16.79
C LYS A 28 -1.26 -1.90 16.47
N GLU A 29 -2.35 -1.16 16.33
CA GLU A 29 -3.69 -1.62 16.01
C GLU A 29 -3.85 -2.03 14.54
N ILE A 30 -2.86 -1.73 13.70
CA ILE A 30 -2.87 -2.08 12.28
C ILE A 30 -1.83 -3.18 12.06
N LYS A 31 -2.25 -4.24 11.37
CA LYS A 31 -1.39 -5.30 10.88
C LYS A 31 -1.38 -5.28 9.35
N ILE A 32 -0.25 -5.65 8.76
CA ILE A 32 -0.04 -5.64 7.32
C ILE A 32 -0.15 -7.08 6.82
N GLN A 33 -1.14 -7.35 5.99
CA GLN A 33 -1.40 -8.67 5.41
C GLN A 33 -0.46 -8.95 4.22
N GLY A 34 -0.20 -7.92 3.41
CA GLY A 34 0.71 -7.99 2.28
C GLY A 34 0.42 -6.96 1.20
N VAL A 35 1.12 -7.11 0.07
CA VAL A 35 1.05 -6.20 -1.07
C VAL A 35 0.69 -6.96 -2.35
N ILE A 36 -0.22 -6.40 -3.14
CA ILE A 36 -0.52 -6.83 -4.51
C ILE A 36 0.09 -5.81 -5.48
N GLY A 37 1.00 -6.27 -6.33
CA GLY A 37 1.69 -5.45 -7.33
C GLY A 37 3.11 -5.95 -7.63
N PRO A 38 3.87 -5.23 -8.48
CA PRO A 38 5.20 -5.66 -8.96
C PRO A 38 6.29 -5.48 -7.89
N CYS A 39 6.25 -6.29 -6.85
CA CYS A 39 7.24 -6.29 -5.78
C CYS A 39 7.53 -7.71 -5.28
N THR A 40 8.56 -7.86 -4.46
CA THR A 40 8.88 -9.13 -3.80
C THR A 40 9.18 -8.86 -2.34
N SER A 41 8.73 -9.74 -1.46
CA SER A 41 9.03 -9.69 -0.03
C SER A 41 10.55 -9.60 0.26
N LEU A 42 10.92 -8.78 1.23
CA LEU A 42 12.26 -8.76 1.85
C LEU A 42 12.29 -9.51 3.19
N GLU A 43 11.20 -10.22 3.52
CA GLU A 43 11.10 -11.09 4.70
C GLU A 43 11.38 -10.40 6.04
N LYS A 44 11.29 -9.06 6.09
CA LYS A 44 11.37 -8.27 7.31
C LYS A 44 10.19 -8.60 8.22
N LYS A 45 10.43 -9.41 9.25
CA LYS A 45 9.44 -9.76 10.28
C LYS A 45 9.29 -8.63 11.30
N GLY A 46 8.14 -8.58 11.96
CA GLY A 46 7.90 -7.61 13.01
C GLY A 46 6.49 -7.73 13.59
N PRO A 47 6.21 -6.99 14.68
CA PRO A 47 4.91 -7.01 15.33
C PRO A 47 3.78 -6.46 14.46
N SER A 48 4.09 -5.75 13.37
CA SER A 48 3.10 -5.20 12.44
C SER A 48 2.72 -6.18 11.32
N VAL A 49 3.30 -7.37 11.23
CA VAL A 49 2.91 -8.39 10.24
C VAL A 49 1.63 -9.07 10.73
N ALA A 50 0.65 -9.25 9.84
CA ALA A 50 -0.59 -9.96 10.13
C ALA A 50 -0.43 -11.49 10.04
N ASP A 51 -1.30 -12.22 10.73
CA ASP A 51 -1.37 -13.70 10.62
C ASP A 51 -2.02 -14.13 9.30
N SER A 52 -3.00 -13.36 8.81
CA SER A 52 -3.59 -13.55 7.48
C SER A 52 -2.73 -12.89 6.39
N ILE A 53 -2.57 -13.59 5.26
CA ILE A 53 -1.67 -13.19 4.18
C ILE A 53 -2.47 -12.96 2.91
N ILE A 54 -2.27 -11.81 2.26
CA ILE A 54 -2.82 -11.48 0.94
C ILE A 54 -1.68 -10.94 0.06
N GLY A 55 -1.48 -11.55 -1.10
CA GLY A 55 -0.41 -11.19 -2.03
C GLY A 55 0.99 -11.51 -1.48
N GLU A 56 1.95 -10.66 -1.78
CA GLU A 56 3.29 -10.71 -1.21
C GLU A 56 3.24 -10.25 0.25
N GLY A 57 3.03 -11.17 1.18
CA GLY A 57 2.88 -10.85 2.60
C GLY A 57 4.04 -11.29 3.47
N ASN A 58 3.72 -11.57 4.74
CA ASN A 58 4.68 -12.09 5.72
C ASN A 58 5.88 -11.15 5.99
N THR A 59 5.74 -9.86 5.70
CA THR A 59 6.80 -8.86 5.82
C THR A 59 6.23 -7.46 6.01
N THR A 60 7.07 -6.52 6.43
CA THR A 60 6.80 -5.07 6.38
C THR A 60 7.67 -4.32 5.36
N ALA A 61 8.46 -5.05 4.56
CA ALA A 61 9.33 -4.47 3.55
C ALA A 61 9.37 -5.29 2.25
N TRP A 62 9.36 -4.60 1.11
CA TRP A 62 9.36 -5.17 -0.22
C TRP A 62 10.39 -4.51 -1.11
N LYS A 63 10.98 -5.26 -2.03
CA LYS A 63 11.82 -4.74 -3.11
C LYS A 63 11.03 -4.63 -4.41
N MET A 64 11.35 -3.61 -5.18
CA MET A 64 10.89 -3.37 -6.55
C MET A 64 12.12 -3.16 -7.42
N CYS A 65 12.31 -3.98 -8.45
CA CYS A 65 13.49 -3.84 -9.33
C CYS A 65 13.46 -2.51 -10.10
N VAL A 66 12.27 -2.14 -10.56
CA VAL A 66 12.00 -0.97 -11.39
C VAL A 66 10.70 -0.33 -10.88
N LEU A 67 10.69 0.99 -10.78
CA LEU A 67 9.49 1.76 -10.48
C LEU A 67 9.49 3.09 -11.23
N ASP A 68 8.31 3.59 -11.53
CA ASP A 68 8.09 4.88 -12.17
C ASP A 68 6.88 5.60 -11.53
N LYS A 69 6.45 6.71 -12.12
CA LYS A 69 5.31 7.49 -11.62
C LYS A 69 3.96 6.77 -11.76
N SER A 70 3.86 5.74 -12.61
CA SER A 70 2.66 4.92 -12.80
C SER A 70 2.66 3.64 -11.96
N THR A 71 3.77 3.32 -11.29
CA THR A 71 3.86 2.15 -10.42
C THR A 71 2.91 2.30 -9.25
N CYS A 72 1.98 1.35 -9.12
CA CYS A 72 0.93 1.37 -8.12
C CYS A 72 0.89 0.03 -7.40
N LEU A 73 0.92 0.07 -6.07
CA LEU A 73 0.83 -1.08 -5.19
C LEU A 73 -0.47 -1.00 -4.39
N THR A 74 -1.13 -2.14 -4.19
CA THR A 74 -2.26 -2.27 -3.27
C THR A 74 -1.76 -2.91 -1.99
N VAL A 75 -1.84 -2.20 -0.87
CA VAL A 75 -1.43 -2.71 0.44
C VAL A 75 -2.68 -3.12 1.22
N MET A 76 -2.71 -4.36 1.69
CA MET A 76 -3.81 -4.92 2.46
C MET A 76 -3.50 -4.88 3.95
N PHE A 77 -4.42 -4.34 4.73
CA PHE A 77 -4.28 -4.18 6.17
C PHE A 77 -5.35 -4.99 6.90
N ASP A 78 -5.08 -5.32 8.15
CA ASP A 78 -6.04 -5.84 9.12
C ASP A 78 -6.03 -4.96 10.36
N LEU A 79 -7.18 -4.81 11.01
CA LEU A 79 -7.33 -4.04 12.24
C LEU A 79 -7.40 -5.01 13.41
N SER A 80 -6.34 -5.05 14.24
CA SER A 80 -6.35 -5.88 15.43
C SER A 80 -7.27 -5.26 16.49
N SER A 81 -8.39 -5.94 16.78
CA SER A 81 -9.38 -5.53 17.79
C SER A 81 -8.92 -5.78 19.23
N SER A 82 -7.92 -6.64 19.44
CA SER A 82 -7.50 -7.14 20.76
C SER A 82 -6.96 -6.06 21.70
N ASP A 83 -6.46 -4.94 21.20
CA ASP A 83 -5.90 -3.84 22.03
C ASP A 83 -6.91 -2.72 22.34
N ARG A 84 -8.10 -2.73 21.71
CA ARG A 84 -9.14 -1.69 21.95
C ARG A 84 -9.79 -1.78 23.34
N ALA A 85 -9.71 -2.94 23.99
CA ALA A 85 -10.37 -3.19 25.28
C ALA A 85 -9.63 -2.58 26.50
N ASN A 86 -8.37 -2.16 26.36
CA ASN A 86 -7.50 -1.86 27.51
C ASN A 86 -7.11 -0.39 27.71
N THR A 87 -7.65 0.56 26.94
CA THR A 87 -7.33 1.99 27.13
C THR A 87 -8.56 2.78 27.61
N PRO A 88 -8.87 2.80 28.91
CA PRO A 88 -9.89 3.68 29.45
C PRO A 88 -9.43 5.14 29.28
N GLY A 89 -9.99 5.85 28.28
CA GLY A 89 -9.81 7.30 28.11
C GLY A 89 -9.49 7.79 26.70
N ALA A 90 -9.09 6.93 25.77
CA ALA A 90 -8.82 7.33 24.39
C ALA A 90 -10.07 7.15 23.52
N VAL A 91 -10.97 8.14 23.59
CA VAL A 91 -12.13 8.22 22.69
C VAL A 91 -11.60 8.50 21.27
N ASN A 92 -11.33 7.44 20.50
CA ASN A 92 -10.82 7.42 19.11
C ASN A 92 -9.31 7.69 18.95
N PRO A 93 -8.44 6.65 18.95
CA PRO A 93 -7.01 6.83 18.73
C PRO A 93 -6.73 7.34 17.31
N GLN A 94 -5.79 8.28 17.17
CA GLN A 94 -5.27 8.69 15.85
C GLN A 94 -4.35 7.58 15.34
N LEU A 95 -4.75 6.91 14.26
CA LEU A 95 -3.97 5.89 13.59
C LEU A 95 -3.05 6.52 12.54
N TYR A 96 -1.91 5.90 12.27
CA TYR A 96 -0.98 6.30 11.22
C TYR A 96 -0.52 5.12 10.38
N LEU A 97 -0.23 5.44 9.12
CA LEU A 97 0.49 4.62 8.15
C LEU A 97 1.64 5.47 7.61
N GLN A 98 2.84 4.93 7.55
CA GLN A 98 4.01 5.59 7.00
C GLN A 98 4.66 4.67 5.96
N PHE A 99 4.76 5.17 4.74
CA PHE A 99 5.36 4.50 3.60
C PHE A 99 6.73 5.13 3.33
N LEU A 100 7.78 4.34 3.39
CA LEU A 100 9.16 4.73 3.14
C LEU A 100 9.60 4.05 1.85
N THR A 101 9.71 4.81 0.76
CA THR A 101 10.17 4.30 -0.54
C THR A 101 11.56 4.82 -0.84
N SER A 102 12.56 3.95 -0.72
CA SER A 102 13.94 4.22 -1.11
C SER A 102 14.16 3.77 -2.56
N TYR A 103 14.83 4.57 -3.39
CA TYR A 103 15.16 4.20 -4.76
C TYR A 103 16.36 5.00 -5.29
N GLN A 104 16.94 4.57 -6.40
CA GLN A 104 17.86 5.38 -7.20
C GLN A 104 17.08 6.08 -8.31
N ASP A 105 17.18 7.40 -8.38
CA ASP A 105 16.58 8.18 -9.45
C ASP A 105 17.37 8.01 -10.77
N PRO A 106 16.87 8.54 -11.91
CA PRO A 106 17.58 8.44 -13.19
C PRO A 106 18.97 9.10 -13.21
N THR A 107 19.28 9.98 -12.25
CA THR A 107 20.58 10.63 -12.13
C THR A 107 21.58 9.79 -11.31
N GLY A 108 21.13 8.66 -10.75
CA GLY A 108 21.90 7.80 -9.86
C GLY A 108 21.89 8.25 -8.40
N GLN A 109 21.11 9.28 -8.07
CA GLN A 109 20.98 9.75 -6.69
C GLN A 109 20.10 8.80 -5.88
N SER A 110 20.56 8.43 -4.68
CA SER A 110 19.72 7.73 -3.71
C SER A 110 18.68 8.69 -3.13
N VAL A 111 17.41 8.35 -3.30
CA VAL A 111 16.26 9.13 -2.83
C VAL A 111 15.46 8.30 -1.83
N LEU A 112 15.05 8.93 -0.73
CA LEU A 112 14.05 8.39 0.20
C LEU A 112 12.80 9.27 0.11
N ARG A 113 11.69 8.70 -0.34
CA ARG A 113 10.37 9.31 -0.28
C ARG A 113 9.62 8.78 0.93
N VAL A 114 9.11 9.68 1.76
CA VAL A 114 8.28 9.33 2.92
C VAL A 114 6.89 9.90 2.73
N THR A 115 5.87 9.05 2.87
CA THR A 115 4.46 9.46 2.87
C THR A 115 3.83 8.97 4.16
N THR A 116 3.33 9.90 4.97
CA THR A 116 2.62 9.58 6.22
C THR A 116 1.16 9.97 6.07
N VAL A 117 0.26 9.02 6.31
CA VAL A 117 -1.19 9.22 6.35
C VAL A 117 -1.66 8.97 7.76
N THR A 118 -2.61 9.78 8.23
CA THR A 118 -3.21 9.57 9.55
C THR A 118 -4.73 9.60 9.44
N ARG A 119 -5.40 8.77 10.23
CA ARG A 119 -6.86 8.70 10.26
C ARG A 119 -7.33 8.41 11.67
N ARG A 120 -8.43 9.05 12.07
CA ARG A 120 -9.08 8.78 13.35
C ARG A 120 -9.62 7.34 13.35
N GLY A 121 -9.29 6.56 14.36
CA GLY A 121 -9.86 5.25 14.57
C GLY A 121 -11.31 5.38 15.01
N VAL A 122 -12.24 4.84 14.22
CA VAL A 122 -13.68 4.85 14.51
C VAL A 122 -14.08 3.52 15.14
N ASP A 123 -14.95 3.58 16.15
CA ASP A 123 -15.63 2.42 16.69
C ASP A 123 -16.95 2.22 15.94
N SER A 124 -17.06 1.08 15.25
CA SER A 124 -18.24 0.72 14.46
C SER A 124 -19.51 0.56 15.32
N THR A 125 -19.36 0.36 16.63
CA THR A 125 -20.49 0.30 17.57
C THR A 125 -21.03 1.68 17.95
N VAL A 126 -20.26 2.74 17.68
CA VAL A 126 -20.58 4.12 18.08
C VAL A 126 -21.03 4.97 16.89
N SER A 127 -20.39 4.86 15.72
CA SER A 127 -20.74 5.67 14.54
C SER A 127 -20.51 4.95 13.21
N SER A 128 -21.49 4.15 12.78
CA SER A 128 -21.47 3.55 11.43
C SER A 128 -21.52 4.60 10.30
N GLU A 129 -22.16 5.74 10.54
CA GLU A 129 -22.28 6.83 9.55
C GLU A 129 -20.92 7.42 9.13
N GLU A 130 -19.98 7.56 10.06
CA GLU A 130 -18.63 8.07 9.78
C GLU A 130 -17.84 7.09 8.90
N LEU A 131 -18.06 5.79 9.07
CA LEU A 131 -17.47 4.75 8.23
C LEU A 131 -18.04 4.82 6.81
N VAL A 132 -19.36 5.00 6.66
CA VAL A 132 -20.03 5.11 5.36
C VAL A 132 -19.54 6.35 4.61
N GLN A 133 -19.47 7.51 5.27
CA GLN A 133 -18.94 8.74 4.66
C GLN A 133 -17.47 8.62 4.27
N GLY A 134 -16.73 7.77 4.97
CA GLY A 134 -15.33 7.53 4.74
C GLY A 134 -15.01 6.46 3.69
N PHE A 135 -16.03 5.87 3.06
CA PHE A 135 -15.89 4.82 2.06
C PHE A 135 -15.58 5.40 0.68
N ASP A 136 -14.56 4.86 0.02
CA ASP A 136 -14.17 5.21 -1.34
C ASP A 136 -14.50 4.02 -2.25
N GLN A 137 -15.57 4.16 -3.02
CA GLN A 137 -16.08 3.10 -3.89
C GLN A 137 -15.14 2.79 -5.06
N GLU A 138 -14.45 3.80 -5.62
CA GLU A 138 -13.55 3.62 -6.77
C GLU A 138 -12.29 2.87 -6.33
N THR A 139 -11.73 3.27 -5.18
CA THR A 139 -10.60 2.55 -4.59
C THR A 139 -11.00 1.12 -4.20
N ALA A 140 -12.18 0.93 -3.59
CA ALA A 140 -12.66 -0.39 -3.22
C ALA A 140 -12.82 -1.32 -4.44
N GLU A 141 -13.38 -0.81 -5.53
CA GLU A 141 -13.54 -1.55 -6.79
C GLU A 141 -12.18 -2.00 -7.34
N VAL A 142 -11.20 -1.10 -7.46
CA VAL A 142 -9.86 -1.45 -7.97
C VAL A 142 -9.14 -2.44 -7.05
N VAL A 143 -9.28 -2.30 -5.72
CA VAL A 143 -8.69 -3.23 -4.75
C VAL A 143 -9.31 -4.62 -4.87
N MET A 144 -10.64 -4.72 -4.97
CA MET A 144 -11.33 -6.00 -5.13
C MET A 144 -11.01 -6.66 -6.47
N ALA A 145 -10.92 -5.88 -7.56
CA ALA A 145 -10.50 -6.39 -8.86
C ALA A 145 -9.08 -6.96 -8.81
N ARG A 146 -8.12 -6.24 -8.19
CA ARG A 146 -6.75 -6.75 -7.99
C ARG A 146 -6.70 -8.00 -7.13
N PHE A 147 -7.54 -8.08 -6.10
CA PHE A 147 -7.62 -9.25 -5.24
C PHE A 147 -8.20 -10.47 -5.97
N ALA A 148 -9.27 -10.29 -6.75
CA ALA A 148 -9.83 -11.34 -7.59
C ALA A 148 -8.83 -11.81 -8.66
N SER A 149 -8.10 -10.90 -9.32
CA SER A 149 -7.04 -11.28 -10.26
C SER A 149 -5.94 -12.09 -9.61
N LEU A 150 -5.48 -11.70 -8.42
CA LEU A 150 -4.51 -12.48 -7.65
C LEU A 150 -5.05 -13.89 -7.36
N LYS A 151 -6.31 -14.00 -6.96
CA LYS A 151 -6.97 -15.29 -6.70
C LYS A 151 -7.01 -16.16 -7.95
N MET A 152 -7.36 -15.60 -9.11
CA MET A 152 -7.34 -16.30 -10.40
C MET A 152 -5.95 -16.81 -10.78
N GLU A 153 -4.88 -16.06 -10.44
CA GLU A 153 -3.50 -16.48 -10.71
C GLU A 153 -3.04 -17.58 -9.74
N SER A 154 -3.50 -17.57 -8.49
CA SER A 154 -3.03 -18.49 -7.44
C SER A 154 -3.87 -19.75 -7.28
N GLU A 155 -5.14 -19.73 -7.68
CA GLU A 155 -6.11 -20.81 -7.45
C GLU A 155 -6.69 -21.33 -8.78
N GLU A 156 -6.38 -22.58 -9.14
CA GLU A 156 -6.69 -23.18 -10.46
C GLU A 156 -8.21 -23.22 -10.79
N THR A 157 -9.07 -23.35 -9.78
CA THR A 157 -10.53 -23.50 -9.96
C THR A 157 -11.32 -22.32 -9.41
N PHE A 158 -10.72 -21.13 -9.37
CA PHE A 158 -11.38 -19.93 -8.83
C PHE A 158 -12.41 -19.33 -9.79
N ASP A 159 -13.65 -19.21 -9.33
CA ASP A 159 -14.75 -18.58 -10.06
C ASP A 159 -14.84 -17.09 -9.67
N ALA A 160 -14.20 -16.24 -10.46
CA ALA A 160 -14.13 -14.81 -10.21
C ALA A 160 -15.49 -14.09 -10.30
N THR A 161 -16.37 -14.51 -11.23
CA THR A 161 -17.68 -13.90 -11.38
C THR A 161 -18.52 -14.15 -10.14
N ARG A 162 -18.57 -15.41 -9.69
CA ARG A 162 -19.29 -15.74 -8.47
C ARG A 162 -18.68 -15.06 -7.24
N PHE A 163 -17.36 -14.94 -7.17
CA PHE A 163 -16.68 -14.27 -6.05
C PHE A 163 -17.02 -12.78 -5.97
N LEU A 164 -17.11 -12.08 -7.11
CA LEU A 164 -17.45 -10.65 -7.15
C LEU A 164 -18.94 -10.38 -6.96
N ASP A 165 -19.80 -11.36 -7.24
CA ASP A 165 -21.25 -11.28 -7.00
C ASP A 165 -21.65 -11.45 -5.51
N TRP A 166 -20.72 -11.97 -4.67
CA TRP A 166 -20.94 -12.28 -3.24
C TRP A 166 -20.33 -11.23 -2.33
#